data_AF-A0A944Y7Y2-F1
#
_entry.id   AF-A0A944Y7Y2-F1
#
_cell.length_a   1.000
_cell.length_b   1.000
_cell.length_c   1.000
_cell.angle_alpha   90.00
_cell.angle_beta   90.00
_cell.angle_gamma   90.00
#
_symmetry.space_group_name_H-M   'P 1'
#
loop_
_entity.id
_entity.type
_entity.pdbx_description
1 polymer ?
#
loop_
_entity_poly.entity_id
_entity_poly.type
_entity_poly.pdbx_seq_one_letter_code
_entity_poly.pdbx_strand_id
1 'polypeptide(L)'
;MIGNIHKITKRNLLKGIPWRFGPNWPGQRCKAKTRRGTLCQRPAKLPVGRCRLHGGASTGPRTKDGLKRLVESKIKHGRFTKAEREKAKQISEKRRKIQNELKELESWFVDYGHLEKNWRKDWGKL
;
A
#
# COMPACT_ATOMS: atom_id res chain seq x y z
N MET A 1 -12.83 -29.11 5.34
CA MET A 1 -13.80 -29.36 6.44
C MET A 1 -14.63 -28.10 6.65
N ILE A 2 -15.69 -27.92 5.85
CA ILE A 2 -16.56 -26.74 5.92
C ILE A 2 -17.49 -26.98 7.12
N GLY A 3 -17.13 -26.39 8.26
CA GLY A 3 -17.87 -26.51 9.51
C GLY A 3 -19.33 -26.11 9.32
N ASN A 4 -20.22 -27.01 9.74
CA ASN A 4 -21.67 -26.95 9.56
C ASN A 4 -22.24 -25.62 10.10
N ILE A 5 -22.62 -24.71 9.19
CA ILE A 5 -23.14 -23.37 9.53
C ILE A 5 -24.57 -23.54 10.05
N HIS A 6 -24.72 -23.77 11.35
CA HIS A 6 -26.02 -23.77 12.01
C HIS A 6 -26.68 -22.40 11.85
N LYS A 7 -27.80 -22.33 11.12
CA LYS A 7 -28.55 -21.10 10.89
C LYS A 7 -29.24 -20.65 12.18
N ILE A 8 -28.73 -19.58 12.77
CA ILE A 8 -29.31 -18.96 13.97
C ILE A 8 -30.58 -18.19 13.59
N THR A 9 -31.73 -18.55 14.18
CA THR A 9 -33.03 -17.89 13.99
C THR A 9 -33.38 -16.97 15.17
N LYS A 10 -34.35 -16.04 15.00
CA LYS A 10 -34.78 -15.09 16.06
C LYS A 10 -35.23 -15.78 17.37
N ARG A 11 -35.66 -17.05 17.30
CA ARG A 11 -36.18 -17.82 18.45
C ARG A 11 -35.07 -18.41 19.32
N ASN A 12 -33.88 -18.67 18.76
CA ASN A 12 -32.75 -19.27 19.47
C ASN A 12 -31.69 -18.23 19.91
N LEU A 13 -32.05 -16.94 19.90
CA LEU A 13 -31.16 -15.84 20.29
C LEU A 13 -31.38 -15.49 21.77
N LEU A 14 -30.42 -15.80 22.64
CA LEU A 14 -30.41 -15.28 24.01
C LEU A 14 -30.35 -13.74 23.96
N LYS A 15 -31.45 -13.08 24.33
CA LYS A 15 -31.59 -11.63 24.31
C LYS A 15 -30.89 -11.02 25.55
N GLY A 16 -29.63 -10.64 25.41
CA GLY A 16 -28.88 -9.88 26.42
C GLY A 16 -27.44 -9.54 25.98
N ILE A 17 -26.86 -8.43 26.44
CA ILE A 17 -25.58 -7.87 25.96
C ILE A 17 -24.38 -8.42 26.77
N PRO A 18 -23.33 -8.96 26.11
CA PRO A 18 -21.96 -8.57 26.53
C PRO A 18 -21.28 -7.60 25.54
N TRP A 19 -21.48 -7.79 24.23
CA TRP A 19 -21.79 -6.71 23.24
C TRP A 19 -22.48 -7.33 22.01
N ARG A 20 -23.45 -8.19 22.34
CA ARG A 20 -24.56 -8.78 21.56
C ARG A 20 -24.54 -10.27 21.22
N PHE A 21 -23.43 -11.01 21.29
CA PHE A 21 -23.46 -12.47 21.10
C PHE A 21 -22.54 -13.28 22.04
N GLY A 22 -21.94 -12.65 23.06
CA GLY A 22 -20.99 -13.29 23.98
C GLY A 22 -19.61 -13.63 23.36
N PRO A 23 -18.60 -14.05 24.14
CA PRO A 23 -17.28 -14.42 23.61
C PRO A 23 -17.32 -15.58 22.61
N ASN A 24 -18.16 -16.59 22.86
CA ASN A 24 -18.22 -17.86 22.12
C ASN A 24 -19.18 -17.85 20.92
N TRP A 25 -19.45 -16.68 20.33
CA TRP A 25 -20.34 -16.62 19.16
C TRP A 25 -19.67 -17.25 17.93
N PRO A 26 -20.34 -18.17 17.22
CA PRO A 26 -19.74 -18.86 16.07
C PRO A 26 -19.52 -17.97 14.83
N GLY A 27 -20.10 -16.77 14.79
CA GLY A 27 -19.96 -15.85 13.65
C GLY A 27 -18.65 -15.04 13.63
N GLN A 28 -18.33 -14.45 12.47
CA GLN A 28 -17.12 -13.64 12.31
C GLN A 28 -17.24 -12.26 13.01
N ARG A 29 -16.30 -11.96 13.91
CA ARG A 29 -16.14 -10.65 14.55
C ARG A 29 -15.45 -9.65 13.62
N CYS A 30 -15.81 -8.38 13.75
CA CYS A 30 -15.23 -7.29 12.93
C CYS A 30 -13.71 -7.10 13.12
N LYS A 31 -13.21 -7.25 14.35
CA LYS A 31 -11.79 -7.12 14.73
C LYS A 31 -11.08 -5.84 14.27
N ALA A 32 -11.80 -4.76 13.96
CA ALA A 32 -11.18 -3.46 13.67
C ALA A 32 -10.67 -2.83 14.97
N LYS A 33 -9.52 -2.14 14.93
CA LYS A 33 -8.99 -1.43 16.10
C LYS A 33 -9.96 -0.32 16.50
N THR A 34 -10.44 -0.35 17.73
CA THR A 34 -11.31 0.69 18.28
C THR A 34 -10.50 1.87 18.80
N ARG A 35 -11.16 2.99 19.13
CA ARG A 35 -10.51 4.16 19.76
C ARG A 35 -9.80 3.83 21.07
N ARG A 36 -10.27 2.80 21.80
CA ARG A 36 -9.64 2.31 23.03
C ARG A 36 -8.46 1.35 22.78
N GLY A 37 -8.06 1.14 21.53
CA GLY A 37 -6.98 0.22 21.14
C GLY A 37 -7.37 -1.25 21.08
N THR A 38 -8.52 -1.65 21.63
CA THR A 38 -8.99 -3.05 21.60
C THR A 38 -9.65 -3.42 20.27
N LEU A 39 -9.72 -4.73 19.97
CA LEU A 39 -10.38 -5.25 18.76
C LEU A 39 -11.90 -5.09 18.85
N CYS A 40 -12.53 -4.71 17.73
CA CYS A 40 -13.98 -4.57 17.66
C CYS A 40 -14.67 -5.93 17.68
N GLN A 41 -15.64 -6.06 18.57
CA GLN A 41 -16.32 -7.31 18.81
C GLN A 41 -17.78 -7.34 18.31
N ARG A 42 -18.17 -6.31 17.55
CA ARG A 42 -19.44 -6.32 16.83
C ARG A 42 -19.43 -7.42 15.75
N PRO A 43 -20.60 -7.99 15.42
CA PRO A 43 -20.73 -8.90 14.27
C PRO A 43 -20.23 -8.21 13.00
N ALA A 44 -19.44 -8.93 12.21
CA ALA A 44 -19.09 -8.51 10.86
C ALA A 44 -20.28 -8.65 9.91
N LYS A 45 -20.34 -7.80 8.89
CA LYS A 45 -21.15 -8.05 7.69
C LYS A 45 -20.30 -8.85 6.70
N LEU A 46 -20.82 -9.98 6.25
CA LEU A 46 -20.22 -10.72 5.14
C LEU A 46 -20.59 -10.05 3.80
N PRO A 47 -19.71 -10.13 2.78
CA PRO A 47 -18.38 -10.76 2.80
C PRO A 47 -17.26 -9.85 3.35
N VAL A 48 -17.54 -8.56 3.60
CA VAL A 48 -16.54 -7.52 3.90
C VAL A 48 -15.79 -7.75 5.22
N GLY A 49 -16.34 -8.53 6.15
CA GLY A 49 -15.66 -8.89 7.40
C GLY A 49 -15.59 -7.75 8.43
N ARG A 50 -16.20 -6.59 8.16
CA ARG A 50 -16.28 -5.43 9.07
C ARG A 50 -17.71 -5.16 9.51
N CYS A 51 -17.90 -4.52 10.67
CA CYS A 51 -19.23 -4.11 11.13
C CYS A 51 -19.64 -2.78 10.49
N ARG A 52 -20.92 -2.41 10.58
CA ARG A 52 -21.47 -1.15 10.03
C ARG A 52 -20.67 0.09 10.45
N LEU A 53 -20.16 0.14 11.69
CA LEU A 53 -19.38 1.28 12.21
C LEU A 53 -17.94 1.32 11.68
N HIS A 54 -17.38 0.20 11.26
CA HIS A 54 -16.03 0.10 10.70
C HIS A 54 -16.08 -0.14 9.18
N GLY A 55 -17.07 0.45 8.50
CA GLY A 55 -17.15 0.42 7.04
C GLY A 55 -17.76 -0.84 6.43
N GLY A 56 -18.26 -1.79 7.23
CA GLY A 56 -18.89 -3.01 6.70
C GLY A 56 -20.19 -2.79 5.91
N ALA A 57 -20.77 -1.59 5.98
CA ALA A 57 -21.88 -1.17 5.13
C ALA A 57 -21.45 -0.18 4.03
N SER A 58 -20.17 0.21 4.00
CA SER A 58 -19.64 1.06 2.94
C SER A 58 -19.44 0.23 1.69
N THR A 59 -19.98 0.69 0.58
CA THR A 59 -19.86 0.03 -0.72
C THR A 59 -18.73 0.61 -1.57
N GLY A 60 -18.11 1.70 -1.11
CA GLY A 60 -17.22 2.52 -1.93
C GLY A 60 -17.94 3.19 -3.12
N PRO A 61 -17.20 3.98 -3.91
CA PRO A 61 -17.73 4.54 -5.16
C PRO A 61 -17.95 3.43 -6.18
N ARG A 62 -19.15 3.40 -6.79
CA ARG A 62 -19.54 2.42 -7.83
C ARG A 62 -19.49 2.99 -9.25
N THR A 63 -19.46 4.30 -9.38
CA THR A 63 -19.46 4.99 -10.67
C THR A 63 -18.03 5.28 -11.13
N LYS A 64 -17.83 5.38 -12.45
CA LYS A 64 -16.53 5.76 -13.03
C LYS A 64 -16.06 7.10 -12.49
N ASP A 65 -16.95 8.08 -12.37
CA ASP A 65 -16.60 9.41 -11.86
C ASP A 65 -16.28 9.40 -10.36
N GLY A 66 -16.97 8.58 -9.58
CA GLY A 66 -16.66 8.40 -8.16
C GLY A 66 -15.29 7.76 -7.96
N LEU A 67 -14.91 6.81 -8.82
CA LEU A 67 -13.57 6.21 -8.81
C LEU A 67 -12.49 7.23 -9.21
N LYS A 68 -12.74 8.05 -10.25
CA LYS A 68 -11.82 9.13 -10.64
C LYS A 68 -11.58 10.12 -9.50
N ARG A 69 -12.64 10.63 -8.87
CA ARG A 69 -12.54 11.51 -7.69
C ARG A 69 -11.77 10.86 -6.53
N LEU A 70 -11.99 9.57 -6.28
CA LEU A 70 -11.23 8.83 -5.26
C LEU A 70 -9.74 8.74 -5.61
N VAL A 71 -9.40 8.50 -6.87
CA VAL A 71 -8.00 8.48 -7.32
C VAL A 71 -7.38 9.87 -7.20
N GLU A 72 -8.05 10.90 -7.68
CA GLU A 72 -7.61 12.30 -7.62
C GLU A 72 -7.36 12.75 -6.18
N SER A 73 -8.28 12.46 -5.24
CA SER A 73 -8.11 12.81 -3.82
C SER A 73 -6.91 12.14 -3.15
N LYS A 74 -6.41 11.02 -3.68
CA LYS A 74 -5.18 10.37 -3.18
C LYS A 74 -3.91 10.97 -3.74
N ILE A 75 -4.00 11.76 -4.81
CA ILE A 75 -2.84 12.40 -5.44
C ILE A 75 -2.56 13.72 -4.71
N LYS A 76 -1.48 13.74 -3.91
CA LYS A 76 -1.00 14.96 -3.24
C LYS A 76 -0.06 15.79 -4.13
N HIS A 77 0.97 15.15 -4.68
CA HIS A 77 2.03 15.82 -5.44
C HIS A 77 2.26 15.25 -6.86
N GLY A 78 1.54 14.20 -7.27
CA GLY A 78 1.69 13.60 -8.61
C GLY A 78 2.95 12.75 -8.84
N ARG A 79 4.04 13.00 -8.11
CA ARG A 79 5.36 12.33 -8.29
C ARG A 79 5.33 10.80 -8.21
N PHE A 80 4.40 10.24 -7.44
CA PHE A 80 4.29 8.78 -7.23
C PHE A 80 3.23 8.10 -8.11
N THR A 81 2.65 8.84 -9.07
CA THR A 81 1.79 8.22 -10.08
C THR A 81 2.58 7.18 -10.89
N LYS A 82 1.88 6.22 -11.50
CA LYS A 82 2.52 5.16 -12.28
C LYS A 82 3.34 5.75 -13.44
N ALA A 83 2.79 6.76 -14.12
CA ALA A 83 3.45 7.43 -15.24
C ALA A 83 4.74 8.15 -14.82
N GLU A 84 4.70 8.95 -13.76
CA GLU A 84 5.90 9.65 -13.28
C GLU A 84 6.98 8.70 -12.76
N ARG A 85 6.59 7.61 -12.10
CA ARG A 85 7.54 6.55 -11.70
C ARG A 85 8.21 5.88 -12.90
N GLU A 86 7.47 5.65 -13.98
CA GLU A 86 8.03 5.06 -15.19
C GLU A 86 9.02 6.02 -15.87
N LYS A 87 8.66 7.30 -16.00
CA LYS A 87 9.59 8.33 -16.49
C LYS A 87 10.87 8.40 -15.66
N ALA A 88 10.76 8.38 -14.33
CA ALA A 88 11.91 8.40 -13.44
C ALA A 88 12.82 7.18 -13.62
N LYS A 89 12.25 5.99 -13.83
CA LYS A 89 13.02 4.77 -14.16
C LYS A 89 13.77 4.92 -15.47
N GLN A 90 13.10 5.36 -16.52
CA GLN A 90 13.71 5.59 -17.84
C GLN A 90 14.88 6.59 -17.77
N ILE A 91 14.71 7.69 -17.03
CA ILE A 91 15.78 8.68 -16.81
C ILE A 91 16.94 8.05 -16.04
N SER A 92 16.66 7.28 -14.99
CA SER A 92 17.69 6.60 -14.20
C SER A 92 18.47 5.58 -15.02
N GLU A 93 17.82 4.84 -15.90
CA GLU A 93 18.45 3.86 -16.80
C GLU A 93 19.39 4.55 -17.78
N LYS A 94 18.93 5.64 -18.43
CA LYS A 94 19.77 6.47 -19.31
C LYS A 94 20.98 7.04 -18.57
N ARG A 95 20.76 7.61 -17.38
CA ARG A 95 21.84 8.13 -16.53
C ARG A 95 22.87 7.05 -16.22
N ARG A 96 22.43 5.83 -15.90
CA ARG A 96 23.33 4.71 -15.62
C ARG A 96 24.17 4.32 -16.84
N LYS A 97 23.58 4.28 -18.04
CA LYS A 97 24.31 3.98 -19.28
C LYS A 97 25.40 5.03 -19.54
N ILE A 98 25.03 6.32 -19.51
CA ILE A 98 25.96 7.42 -19.71
C ILE A 98 27.10 7.37 -18.68
N GLN A 99 26.79 7.12 -17.41
CA GLN A 99 27.82 7.02 -16.37
C GLN A 99 28.74 5.81 -16.56
N ASN A 100 28.25 4.69 -17.08
CA ASN A 100 29.08 3.55 -17.42
C ASN A 100 30.01 3.85 -18.60
N GLU A 101 29.49 4.43 -19.69
CA GLU A 101 30.29 4.83 -20.86
C GLU A 101 31.38 5.83 -20.46
N LEU A 102 31.03 6.86 -19.66
CA LEU A 102 32.01 7.82 -19.14
C LEU A 102 33.10 7.15 -18.30
N LYS A 103 32.74 6.13 -17.52
CA LYS A 103 33.68 5.39 -16.68
C LYS A 103 34.62 4.52 -17.52
N GLU A 104 34.12 3.89 -18.58
CA GLU A 104 34.93 3.12 -19.53
C GLU A 104 35.94 4.01 -20.24
N LEU A 105 35.48 5.16 -20.75
CA LEU A 105 36.37 6.16 -21.35
C LEU A 105 37.41 6.63 -20.35
N GLU A 106 37.01 7.00 -19.14
CA GLU A 106 37.93 7.43 -18.10
C GLU A 106 39.00 6.38 -17.80
N SER A 107 38.62 5.10 -17.68
CA SER A 107 39.60 4.01 -17.50
C SER A 107 40.58 3.97 -18.66
N TRP A 108 40.09 4.02 -19.90
CA TRP A 108 40.92 4.03 -21.09
C TRP A 108 41.93 5.19 -21.09
N PHE A 109 41.49 6.42 -20.77
CA PHE A 109 42.40 7.56 -20.71
C PHE A 109 43.49 7.41 -19.64
N VAL A 110 43.15 6.84 -18.47
CA VAL A 110 44.12 6.59 -17.40
C VAL A 110 45.11 5.48 -17.80
N ASP A 111 44.62 4.40 -18.40
CA ASP A 111 45.44 3.25 -18.79
C ASP A 111 46.45 3.59 -19.90
N TYR A 112 46.07 4.46 -20.83
CA TYR A 112 46.94 4.96 -21.91
C TYR A 112 47.82 6.16 -21.48
N GLY A 113 47.74 6.58 -20.22
CA GLY A 113 48.58 7.64 -19.67
C GLY A 113 48.21 9.06 -20.14
N HIS A 114 47.03 9.23 -20.75
CA HIS A 114 46.51 10.55 -21.12
C HIS A 114 45.96 11.33 -19.91
N LEU A 115 45.55 10.62 -18.85
CA LEU A 115 45.07 11.18 -17.60
C LEU A 115 45.83 10.58 -16.41
N GLU A 116 46.19 11.42 -15.44
CA GLU A 116 46.78 10.95 -14.20
C GLU A 116 45.74 10.21 -13.34
N LYS A 117 46.15 9.18 -12.60
CA LYS A 117 45.23 8.36 -11.79
C LYS A 117 44.40 9.15 -10.77
N ASN A 118 44.90 10.30 -10.30
CA ASN A 118 44.22 11.16 -9.32
C ASN A 118 43.55 12.40 -9.94
N TRP A 119 43.47 12.50 -11.28
CA TRP A 119 43.05 13.71 -11.99
C TRP A 119 41.74 14.34 -11.47
N ARG A 120 40.75 13.53 -11.04
CA ARG A 120 39.48 14.04 -10.46
C ARG A 120 39.68 14.86 -9.18
N LYS A 121 40.67 14.53 -8.36
CA LYS A 121 40.98 15.26 -7.11
C LYS A 121 41.69 16.58 -7.38
N ASP A 122 42.42 16.66 -8.48
CA ASP A 122 43.21 17.83 -8.84
C ASP A 122 42.39 18.83 -9.66
N TRP A 123 41.37 18.36 -10.40
CA TRP A 123 40.43 19.21 -11.14
C TRP A 123 39.67 20.22 -10.25
N GLY A 124 39.31 19.85 -9.02
CA GLY A 124 38.55 20.72 -8.10
C GLY A 124 39.41 21.72 -7.31
N LYS A 125 40.72 21.81 -7.60
CA LYS A 125 41.67 22.73 -6.95
C LYS A 125 42.04 23.93 -7.82
N LEU A 126 41.53 23.99 -9.05
CA LEU A 126 41.56 25.16 -9.93
C LEU A 126 40.47 26.14 -9.52
#